data_AF-I5ARP5-F1
#
_entry.id   AF-I5ARP5-F1
#
_cell.length_a   1.000
_cell.length_b   1.000
_cell.length_c   1.000
_cell.angle_alpha   90.00
_cell.angle_beta   90.00
_cell.angle_gamma   90.00
#
_symmetry.space_group_name_H-M   'P 1'
#
loop_
_entity.id
_entity.type
_entity.pdbx_description
1 polymer ?
#
loop_
_entity_poly.entity_id
_entity_poly.type
_entity_poly.pdbx_seq_one_letter_code
_entity_poly.pdbx_strand_id
1 'polypeptide(L)'
;MEQRYRRLFSLKNNLYCPGASIVIESGALLEDSQTERLLILLKMKSISLKPILAITVRIMCFDTVNEQIGEEIKYDYLDLKLERDQVCGQKTPILVLDRNVRSFKVLIEKVVFSDNGTWSFEGGRMEEIPISEFSEEPELMKQYRIDYGDQAKYTPVESNDIWVCACGGINHENEAVCHTCNASRELLLSCNLEKLCAERDQRQEIERKKRKRLSIAIWSVLLCLFFSMVAFPNMKMTRMYTQANALLEKGEYDSAIKMYRKENGEIMGKVISNIHFFLPNEAAVWLSQKYLEEEISFEEGTKFSFDEIEQPAHCVIKKENGITEIQMFERSHLGVYPDEAHLQMKVHKDGTVTTAVSEESLFRGNTEQLLKHYLRVGFGVYSIAFEQDFMSQFTDMDLEKEGILINLEDNNTLNPVRVKGSERPDMVGISMFGLEMGRPYLDEVCSSMMEDLDEDMD
;
A
#
# COMPACT_ATOMS: atom_id res chain seq x y z
N MET A 1 18.13 -29.26 -1.61
CA MET A 1 17.96 -29.88 -2.93
C MET A 1 19.01 -29.28 -3.84
N GLU A 2 19.99 -30.05 -4.30
CA GLU A 2 20.92 -29.55 -5.33
C GLU A 2 20.17 -29.37 -6.66
N GLN A 3 20.39 -28.23 -7.31
CA GLN A 3 19.76 -27.89 -8.57
C GLN A 3 20.35 -28.76 -9.68
N ARG A 4 19.55 -29.66 -10.29
CA ARG A 4 20.01 -30.65 -11.28
C ARG A 4 20.72 -30.04 -12.50
N TYR A 5 20.30 -28.87 -12.93
CA TYR A 5 20.89 -28.20 -14.09
C TYR A 5 21.61 -26.94 -13.64
N ARG A 6 22.93 -26.91 -13.87
CA ARG A 6 23.78 -25.74 -13.63
C ARG A 6 23.92 -24.93 -14.92
N ARG A 7 23.60 -23.64 -14.88
CA ARG A 7 23.76 -22.76 -16.06
C ARG A 7 25.22 -22.31 -16.19
N LEU A 8 25.82 -22.57 -17.35
CA LEU A 8 27.20 -22.16 -17.66
C LEU A 8 27.24 -20.86 -18.46
N PHE A 9 26.27 -20.64 -19.36
CA PHE A 9 26.23 -19.46 -20.23
C PHE A 9 24.80 -19.11 -20.63
N SER A 10 24.56 -17.83 -20.93
CA SER A 10 23.30 -17.33 -21.47
C SER A 10 23.57 -16.46 -22.69
N LEU A 11 22.78 -16.64 -23.75
CA LEU A 11 22.75 -15.72 -24.87
C LEU A 11 22.14 -14.38 -24.44
N LYS A 12 22.44 -13.35 -25.23
CA LYS A 12 21.65 -12.12 -25.24
C LYS A 12 20.21 -12.43 -25.61
N ASN A 13 19.29 -11.66 -25.06
CA ASN A 13 17.87 -11.83 -25.35
C ASN A 13 17.52 -11.22 -26.72
N ASN A 14 16.43 -11.71 -27.31
CA ASN A 14 15.82 -11.15 -28.53
C ASN A 14 16.81 -11.01 -29.70
N LEU A 15 17.51 -12.09 -30.02
CA LEU A 15 18.38 -12.14 -31.19
C LEU A 15 17.56 -12.44 -32.45
N TYR A 16 17.81 -11.67 -33.50
CA TYR A 16 17.08 -11.74 -34.76
C TYR A 16 18.02 -11.62 -35.96
N CYS A 17 17.65 -12.28 -37.06
CA CYS A 17 18.29 -12.11 -38.36
C CYS A 17 17.22 -11.65 -39.35
N PRO A 18 17.45 -10.57 -40.11
CA PRO A 18 16.47 -10.06 -41.06
C PRO A 18 15.92 -11.14 -42.00
N GLY A 19 14.60 -11.17 -42.18
CA GLY A 19 13.86 -12.14 -42.98
C GLY A 19 13.58 -13.50 -42.30
N ALA A 20 14.27 -13.86 -41.21
CA ALA A 20 14.17 -15.20 -40.62
C ALA A 20 12.77 -15.55 -40.07
N SER A 21 11.93 -14.54 -39.79
CA SER A 21 10.59 -14.70 -39.20
C SER A 21 10.57 -15.46 -37.85
N ILE A 22 11.73 -15.61 -37.21
CA ILE A 22 11.96 -16.24 -35.91
C ILE A 22 12.87 -15.33 -35.09
N VAL A 23 12.50 -15.10 -33.83
CA VAL A 23 13.33 -14.40 -32.84
C VAL A 23 13.80 -15.41 -31.80
N ILE A 24 15.09 -15.43 -31.49
CA ILE A 24 15.63 -16.19 -30.36
C ILE A 24 15.46 -15.33 -29.11
N GLU A 25 14.42 -15.59 -28.33
CA GLU A 25 14.12 -14.83 -27.11
C GLU A 25 15.22 -15.01 -26.06
N SER A 26 15.73 -16.24 -25.93
CA SER A 26 16.86 -16.56 -25.05
C SER A 26 17.48 -17.90 -25.41
N GLY A 27 18.68 -18.15 -24.91
CA GLY A 27 19.28 -19.49 -24.95
C GLY A 27 20.29 -19.67 -23.84
N ALA A 28 20.46 -20.91 -23.38
CA ALA A 28 21.34 -21.23 -22.26
C ALA A 28 22.15 -22.49 -22.53
N LEU A 29 23.40 -22.48 -22.09
CA LEU A 29 24.24 -23.66 -21.95
C LEU A 29 24.08 -24.17 -20.51
N LEU A 30 23.66 -25.42 -20.38
CA LEU A 30 23.38 -26.08 -19.12
C LEU A 30 24.27 -27.30 -18.97
N GLU A 31 24.71 -27.56 -17.76
CA GLU A 31 25.35 -28.80 -17.36
C GLU A 31 24.37 -29.59 -16.47
N ASP A 32 24.07 -30.82 -16.87
CA ASP A 32 23.28 -31.74 -16.04
C ASP A 32 24.21 -32.39 -15.01
N SER A 33 24.03 -32.06 -13.72
CA SER A 33 24.89 -32.56 -12.64
C SER A 33 24.80 -34.07 -12.43
N GLN A 34 23.74 -34.72 -12.93
CA GLN A 34 23.58 -36.18 -12.83
C GLN A 34 24.28 -36.94 -13.95
N THR A 35 24.26 -36.39 -15.17
CA THR A 35 24.80 -37.08 -16.35
C THR A 35 26.13 -36.50 -16.81
N GLU A 36 26.54 -35.37 -16.23
CA GLU A 36 27.71 -34.55 -16.62
C GLU A 36 27.69 -34.21 -18.11
N ARG A 37 26.49 -34.08 -18.69
CA ARG A 37 26.29 -33.72 -20.10
C ARG A 37 26.02 -32.23 -20.23
N LEU A 38 26.55 -31.65 -21.29
CA LEU A 38 26.24 -30.29 -21.69
C LEU A 38 25.04 -30.26 -22.63
N LEU A 39 24.12 -29.35 -22.37
CA LEU A 39 22.87 -29.19 -23.08
C LEU A 39 22.71 -27.72 -23.46
N ILE A 40 22.39 -27.44 -24.72
CA ILE A 40 21.95 -26.12 -25.16
C ILE A 40 20.42 -26.13 -25.23
N LEU A 41 19.81 -25.14 -24.60
CA LEU A 41 18.37 -24.93 -24.67
C LEU A 41 18.10 -23.57 -25.30
N LEU A 42 17.29 -23.54 -26.36
CA LEU A 42 16.89 -22.31 -27.05
C LEU A 42 15.41 -22.06 -26.83
N LYS A 43 15.03 -20.81 -26.58
CA LYS A 43 13.63 -20.37 -26.62
C LYS A 43 13.48 -19.46 -27.83
N MET A 44 12.72 -19.93 -28.82
CA MET A 44 12.52 -19.25 -30.09
C MET A 44 11.05 -18.90 -30.25
N LYS A 45 10.75 -17.68 -30.68
CA LYS A 45 9.39 -17.16 -30.90
C LYS A 45 9.16 -16.91 -32.38
N SER A 46 8.00 -17.31 -32.89
CA SER A 46 7.56 -16.96 -34.24
C SER A 46 7.06 -15.52 -34.29
N ILE A 47 7.56 -14.77 -35.27
CA ILE A 47 6.97 -13.49 -35.68
C ILE A 47 6.28 -13.60 -37.04
N SER A 48 6.21 -14.81 -37.62
CA SER A 48 5.59 -15.01 -38.93
C SER A 48 4.06 -14.96 -38.85
N LEU A 49 3.44 -14.37 -39.89
CA LEU A 49 2.00 -14.49 -40.12
C LEU A 49 1.61 -15.88 -40.65
N LYS A 50 2.56 -16.63 -41.21
CA LYS A 50 2.34 -17.99 -41.73
C LYS A 50 2.85 -19.00 -40.69
N PRO A 51 2.10 -20.09 -40.40
CA PRO A 51 2.59 -21.14 -39.52
C PRO A 51 3.93 -21.72 -40.01
N ILE A 52 4.87 -21.92 -39.09
CA ILE A 52 6.19 -22.50 -39.35
C ILE A 52 6.17 -23.99 -39.01
N LEU A 53 6.68 -24.81 -39.94
CA LEU A 53 6.72 -26.27 -39.86
C LEU A 53 8.07 -26.82 -39.44
N ALA A 54 9.16 -26.13 -39.78
CA ALA A 54 10.50 -26.54 -39.38
C ALA A 54 11.46 -25.35 -39.24
N ILE A 55 12.42 -25.48 -38.34
CA ILE A 55 13.50 -24.51 -38.10
C ILE A 55 14.81 -25.27 -38.01
N THR A 56 15.79 -24.87 -38.80
CA THR A 56 17.16 -25.38 -38.74
C THR A 56 18.06 -24.32 -38.11
N VAL A 57 18.80 -24.70 -37.07
CA VAL A 57 19.77 -23.83 -36.41
C VAL A 57 21.19 -24.35 -36.58
N ARG A 58 22.16 -23.44 -36.65
CA ARG A 58 23.59 -23.72 -36.57
C ARG A 58 24.16 -23.15 -35.29
N ILE A 59 24.96 -23.95 -34.60
CA ILE A 59 25.56 -23.61 -33.32
C ILE A 59 27.08 -23.74 -33.40
N MET A 60 27.77 -22.67 -33.06
CA MET A 60 29.23 -22.64 -32.88
C MET A 60 29.53 -22.66 -31.39
N CYS A 61 30.32 -23.62 -30.93
CA CYS A 61 30.71 -23.78 -29.53
C CYS A 61 32.09 -23.19 -29.27
N PHE A 62 32.29 -22.59 -28.09
CA PHE A 62 33.55 -21.95 -27.71
C PHE A 62 33.98 -22.35 -26.30
N ASP A 63 35.29 -22.36 -26.06
CA ASP A 63 35.90 -22.70 -24.77
C ASP A 63 36.00 -21.49 -23.80
N THR A 64 36.78 -21.63 -22.71
CA THR A 64 37.04 -20.55 -21.75
C THR A 64 37.84 -19.38 -22.30
N VAL A 65 38.64 -19.60 -23.35
CA VAL A 65 39.44 -18.56 -24.01
C VAL A 65 38.79 -18.03 -25.29
N ASN A 66 37.54 -18.42 -25.54
CA ASN A 66 36.71 -18.03 -26.68
C ASN A 66 37.28 -18.52 -28.03
N GLU A 67 38.01 -19.64 -28.01
CA GLU A 67 38.38 -20.39 -29.22
C GLU A 67 37.27 -21.38 -29.59
N GLN A 68 37.04 -21.55 -30.90
CA GLN A 68 35.98 -22.44 -31.39
C GLN A 68 36.35 -23.90 -31.13
N ILE A 69 35.45 -24.65 -30.51
CA ILE A 69 35.58 -26.09 -30.29
C ILE A 69 34.73 -26.85 -31.29
N GLY A 70 35.37 -27.76 -32.03
CA GLY A 70 34.70 -28.74 -32.88
C GLY A 70 34.01 -28.14 -34.10
N GLU A 71 33.23 -28.99 -34.78
CA GLU A 71 32.40 -28.59 -35.92
C GLU A 71 31.10 -27.93 -35.45
N GLU A 72 30.50 -27.14 -36.34
CA GLU A 72 29.20 -26.51 -36.08
C GLU A 72 28.11 -27.57 -35.90
N ILE A 73 27.33 -27.46 -34.82
CA ILE A 73 26.19 -28.35 -34.59
C ILE A 73 25.02 -27.81 -35.40
N LYS A 74 24.56 -28.62 -36.36
CA LYS A 74 23.32 -28.40 -37.10
C LYS A 74 22.18 -29.17 -36.43
N TYR A 75 21.11 -28.46 -36.09
CA TYR A 75 19.95 -29.07 -35.42
C TYR A 75 18.64 -28.66 -36.07
N ASP A 76 17.81 -29.64 -36.40
CA ASP A 76 16.52 -29.47 -37.04
C ASP A 76 15.38 -29.64 -36.02
N TYR A 77 14.61 -28.57 -35.81
CA TYR A 77 13.32 -28.63 -35.15
C TYR A 77 12.27 -28.94 -36.21
N LEU A 78 11.74 -30.16 -36.20
CA LEU A 78 10.78 -30.68 -37.17
C LEU A 78 9.37 -30.79 -36.57
N ASP A 79 8.39 -31.06 -37.44
CA ASP A 79 6.98 -31.30 -37.09
C ASP A 79 6.36 -30.19 -36.22
N LEU A 80 6.82 -28.95 -36.43
CA LEU A 80 6.30 -27.78 -35.75
C LEU A 80 4.95 -27.37 -36.35
N LYS A 81 4.15 -26.70 -35.53
CA LYS A 81 2.95 -25.96 -35.96
C LYS A 81 2.96 -24.61 -35.29
N LEU A 82 4.03 -23.86 -35.51
CA LEU A 82 4.32 -22.65 -34.77
C LEU A 82 3.59 -21.46 -35.40
N GLU A 83 2.51 -21.03 -34.76
CA GLU A 83 1.74 -19.84 -35.17
C GLU A 83 2.41 -18.55 -34.68
N ARG A 84 1.90 -17.39 -35.13
CA ARG A 84 2.36 -16.07 -34.68
C ARG A 84 2.40 -16.01 -33.15
N ASP A 85 3.49 -15.46 -32.61
CA ASP A 85 3.81 -15.33 -31.19
C ASP A 85 4.02 -16.61 -30.38
N GLN A 86 3.82 -17.79 -30.95
CA GLN A 86 4.09 -19.03 -30.25
C GLN A 86 5.60 -19.27 -30.10
N VAL A 87 5.95 -20.01 -29.04
CA VAL A 87 7.33 -20.31 -28.65
C VAL A 87 7.66 -21.80 -28.78
N CYS A 88 8.88 -22.12 -29.21
CA CYS A 88 9.41 -23.47 -29.33
C CYS A 88 10.87 -23.58 -28.86
N GLY A 89 11.36 -24.83 -28.79
CA GLY A 89 12.73 -25.17 -28.40
C GLY A 89 12.96 -25.27 -26.88
N GLN A 90 12.14 -24.61 -26.05
CA GLN A 90 12.38 -24.49 -24.61
C GLN A 90 12.24 -25.79 -23.81
N LYS A 91 11.85 -26.89 -24.44
CA LYS A 91 11.76 -28.24 -23.85
C LYS A 91 12.59 -29.28 -24.60
N THR A 92 13.32 -28.87 -25.63
CA THR A 92 14.04 -29.76 -26.55
C THR A 92 15.53 -29.42 -26.49
N PRO A 93 16.30 -30.05 -25.60
CA PRO A 93 17.72 -29.75 -25.45
C PRO A 93 18.53 -30.30 -26.62
N ILE A 94 19.52 -29.52 -27.06
CA ILE A 94 20.55 -29.92 -28.02
C ILE A 94 21.76 -30.42 -27.23
N LEU A 95 22.14 -31.69 -27.44
CA LEU A 95 23.27 -32.29 -26.74
C LEU A 95 24.60 -31.75 -27.31
N VAL A 96 25.48 -31.29 -26.42
CA VAL A 96 26.85 -30.90 -26.75
C VAL A 96 27.79 -31.99 -26.27
N LEU A 97 28.55 -32.58 -27.20
CA LEU A 97 29.41 -33.73 -26.90
C LEU A 97 30.71 -33.35 -26.18
N ASP A 98 31.28 -32.19 -26.50
CA ASP A 98 32.50 -31.71 -25.87
C ASP A 98 32.19 -31.00 -24.56
N ARG A 99 32.76 -31.50 -23.45
CA ARG A 99 32.55 -30.99 -22.09
C ARG A 99 33.32 -29.70 -21.78
N ASN A 100 34.24 -29.30 -22.66
CA ASN A 100 35.03 -28.08 -22.48
C ASN A 100 34.30 -26.82 -22.99
N VAL A 101 33.16 -26.99 -23.64
CA VAL A 101 32.34 -25.86 -24.11
C VAL A 101 31.88 -25.01 -22.94
N ARG A 102 32.08 -23.70 -23.03
CA ARG A 102 31.69 -22.71 -22.02
C ARG A 102 30.80 -21.61 -22.56
N SER A 103 30.78 -21.39 -23.87
CA SER A 103 29.82 -20.50 -24.50
C SER A 103 29.46 -21.00 -25.89
N PHE A 104 28.43 -20.40 -26.49
CA PHE A 104 28.05 -20.73 -27.86
C PHE A 104 27.46 -19.51 -28.57
N LYS A 105 27.51 -19.53 -29.89
CA LYS A 105 26.76 -18.65 -30.79
C LYS A 105 25.77 -19.48 -31.57
N VAL A 106 24.65 -18.89 -31.93
CA VAL A 106 23.57 -19.54 -32.69
C VAL A 106 23.20 -18.70 -33.89
N LEU A 107 22.82 -19.35 -34.99
CA LEU A 107 22.30 -18.76 -36.21
C LEU A 107 21.06 -19.55 -36.64
N ILE A 108 20.04 -18.87 -37.13
CA ILE A 108 18.96 -19.53 -37.87
C ILE A 108 19.47 -19.77 -39.29
N GLU A 109 19.55 -21.02 -39.72
CA GLU A 109 20.02 -21.39 -41.06
C GLU A 109 18.87 -21.48 -42.07
N LYS A 110 17.74 -22.05 -41.65
CA LYS A 110 16.58 -22.28 -42.53
C LYS A 110 15.28 -22.26 -41.73
N VAL A 111 14.22 -21.74 -42.34
CA VAL A 111 12.85 -21.78 -41.83
C VAL A 111 11.93 -22.26 -42.94
N VAL A 112 11.06 -23.22 -42.62
CA VAL A 112 10.08 -23.80 -43.55
C VAL A 112 8.68 -23.43 -43.10
N PHE A 113 7.91 -22.83 -43.99
CA PHE A 113 6.54 -22.36 -43.75
C PHE A 113 5.50 -23.39 -44.23
N SER A 114 4.28 -23.25 -43.73
CA SER A 114 3.14 -24.12 -44.07
C SER A 114 2.67 -24.07 -45.52
N ASP A 115 3.04 -23.02 -46.27
CA ASP A 115 2.81 -22.92 -47.71
C ASP A 115 3.95 -23.52 -48.55
N ASN A 116 4.84 -24.29 -47.91
CA ASN A 116 6.10 -24.83 -48.44
C ASN A 116 7.12 -23.76 -48.84
N GLY A 117 6.86 -22.48 -48.53
CA GLY A 117 7.87 -21.44 -48.63
C GLY A 117 9.05 -21.75 -47.72
N THR A 118 10.25 -21.34 -48.13
CA THR A 118 11.45 -21.49 -47.30
C THR A 118 12.22 -20.20 -47.24
N TRP A 119 12.60 -19.78 -46.05
CA TRP A 119 13.65 -18.80 -45.84
C TRP A 119 14.96 -19.54 -45.56
N SER A 120 16.07 -19.09 -46.13
CA SER A 120 17.40 -19.61 -45.85
C SER A 120 18.35 -18.46 -45.61
N PHE A 121 19.33 -18.67 -44.73
CA PHE A 121 20.32 -17.67 -44.41
C PHE A 121 21.26 -17.40 -45.59
N GLU A 122 21.17 -16.20 -46.16
CA GLU A 122 21.98 -15.77 -47.32
C GLU A 122 23.23 -14.95 -46.94
N GLY A 123 23.45 -14.76 -45.63
CA GLY A 123 24.53 -13.93 -45.10
C GLY A 123 24.01 -12.87 -44.15
N GLY A 124 24.81 -12.51 -43.14
CA GLY A 124 24.43 -11.59 -42.08
C GLY A 124 24.95 -12.03 -40.71
N ARG A 125 24.38 -11.46 -39.65
CA ARG A 125 24.62 -11.90 -38.26
C ARG A 125 23.31 -11.84 -37.50
N MET A 126 23.24 -12.60 -36.41
CA MET A 126 22.18 -12.36 -35.42
C MET A 126 22.46 -11.04 -34.72
N GLU A 127 21.47 -10.17 -34.66
CA GLU A 127 21.52 -8.88 -33.98
C GLU A 127 20.48 -8.83 -32.86
N GLU A 128 20.77 -8.07 -31.82
CA GLU A 128 19.85 -7.85 -30.71
C GLU A 128 18.79 -6.84 -31.13
N ILE A 129 17.52 -7.18 -30.95
CA ILE A 129 16.42 -6.24 -31.14
C ILE A 129 16.48 -5.21 -29.99
N PRO A 130 16.58 -3.91 -30.28
CA PRO A 130 16.77 -2.87 -29.26
C PRO A 130 15.48 -2.59 -28.47
N ILE A 131 15.09 -3.52 -27.60
CA ILE A 131 13.90 -3.37 -26.74
C ILE A 131 14.30 -2.71 -25.43
N SER A 132 13.94 -1.44 -25.25
CA SER A 132 14.14 -0.68 -24.02
C SER A 132 12.81 -0.16 -23.46
N GLU A 133 12.71 -0.11 -22.13
CA GLU A 133 11.57 0.56 -21.48
C GLU A 133 11.60 2.06 -21.81
N PHE A 134 10.42 2.69 -21.90
CA PHE A 134 10.30 4.09 -22.32
C PHE A 134 10.82 5.07 -21.25
N SER A 135 10.34 4.93 -20.02
CA SER A 135 10.73 5.79 -18.90
C SER A 135 10.42 5.10 -17.57
N GLU A 136 11.22 5.39 -16.54
CA GLU A 136 10.93 4.99 -15.16
C GLU A 136 10.09 6.05 -14.42
N GLU A 137 9.91 7.24 -14.99
CA GLU A 137 9.16 8.33 -14.35
C GLU A 137 7.64 8.03 -14.39
N PRO A 138 6.97 7.84 -13.23
CA PRO A 138 5.58 7.36 -13.20
C PRO A 138 4.59 8.28 -13.93
N GLU A 139 4.77 9.59 -13.81
CA GLU A 139 3.87 10.58 -14.39
C GLU A 139 4.02 10.70 -15.90
N LEU A 140 5.25 10.59 -16.39
CA LEU A 140 5.55 10.54 -17.82
C LEU A 140 5.06 9.21 -18.42
N MET A 141 5.25 8.09 -17.74
CA MET A 141 4.68 6.79 -18.14
C MET A 141 3.16 6.80 -18.18
N LYS A 142 2.51 7.46 -17.22
CA LYS A 142 1.06 7.66 -17.24
C LYS A 142 0.63 8.47 -18.47
N GLN A 143 1.37 9.51 -18.84
CA GLN A 143 1.08 10.27 -20.06
C GLN A 143 1.30 9.42 -21.32
N TYR A 144 2.40 8.68 -21.36
CA TYR A 144 2.72 7.77 -22.45
C TYR A 144 1.62 6.72 -22.70
N ARG A 145 1.04 6.15 -21.64
CA ARG A 145 -0.10 5.22 -21.77
C ARG A 145 -1.40 5.88 -22.23
N ILE A 146 -1.63 7.15 -21.91
CA ILE A 146 -2.79 7.89 -22.42
C ILE A 146 -2.70 8.04 -23.94
N ASP A 147 -1.51 8.35 -24.46
CA ASP A 147 -1.35 8.68 -25.87
C ASP A 147 -1.13 7.45 -26.77
N TYR A 148 -0.49 6.39 -26.23
CA TYR A 148 -0.13 5.18 -26.99
C TYR A 148 -0.82 3.90 -26.50
N GLY A 149 -1.73 4.02 -25.52
CA GLY A 149 -2.55 2.93 -25.00
C GLY A 149 -2.03 2.33 -23.70
N ASP A 150 -2.93 1.70 -22.94
CA ASP A 150 -2.66 1.22 -21.57
C ASP A 150 -1.50 0.21 -21.47
N GLN A 151 -1.27 -0.56 -22.53
CA GLN A 151 -0.18 -1.55 -22.62
C GLN A 151 1.18 -0.93 -22.99
N ALA A 152 1.26 0.38 -23.21
CA ALA A 152 2.50 1.06 -23.56
C ALA A 152 3.52 0.97 -22.41
N LYS A 153 4.69 0.43 -22.74
CA LYS A 153 5.80 0.17 -21.82
C LYS A 153 7.17 0.43 -22.44
N TYR A 154 7.35 0.05 -23.69
CA TYR A 154 8.64 0.09 -24.38
C TYR A 154 8.75 1.30 -25.31
N THR A 155 9.97 1.70 -25.64
CA THR A 155 10.25 2.70 -26.66
C THR A 155 10.00 2.09 -28.05
N PRO A 156 9.15 2.68 -28.91
CA PRO A 156 8.93 2.18 -30.25
C PRO A 156 10.21 2.36 -31.07
N VAL A 157 10.59 1.35 -31.84
CA VAL A 157 11.84 1.36 -32.60
C VAL A 157 11.69 0.60 -33.91
N GLU A 158 12.34 1.10 -34.95
CA GLU A 158 12.51 0.41 -36.22
C GLU A 158 13.89 -0.22 -36.30
N SER A 159 13.96 -1.46 -36.77
CA SER A 159 15.22 -2.18 -36.93
C SER A 159 15.11 -3.14 -38.10
N ASN A 160 15.90 -2.92 -39.14
CA ASN A 160 15.89 -3.73 -40.36
C ASN A 160 14.47 -3.86 -40.95
N ASP A 161 13.96 -5.08 -41.12
CA ASP A 161 12.65 -5.42 -41.70
C ASP A 161 11.54 -5.57 -40.63
N ILE A 162 11.80 -5.13 -39.39
CA ILE A 162 10.85 -5.20 -38.28
C ILE A 162 10.73 -3.87 -37.53
N TRP A 163 9.63 -3.73 -36.79
CA TRP A 163 9.42 -2.65 -35.84
C TRP A 163 8.81 -3.16 -34.54
N VAL A 164 9.24 -2.58 -33.42
CA VAL A 164 8.76 -2.92 -32.08
C VAL A 164 7.76 -1.87 -31.64
N CYS A 165 6.56 -2.31 -31.25
CA CYS A 165 5.50 -1.45 -30.74
C CYS A 165 5.77 -1.02 -29.30
N ALA A 166 5.13 0.07 -28.85
CA ALA A 166 5.09 0.48 -27.45
C ALA A 166 4.66 -0.62 -26.47
N CYS A 167 3.82 -1.57 -26.89
CA CYS A 167 3.40 -2.70 -26.06
C CYS A 167 4.42 -3.85 -26.00
N GLY A 168 5.49 -3.80 -26.79
CA GLY A 168 6.50 -4.86 -26.92
C GLY A 168 6.24 -5.85 -28.06
N GLY A 169 5.12 -5.73 -28.78
CA GLY A 169 4.85 -6.54 -29.97
C GLY A 169 5.86 -6.26 -31.08
N ILE A 170 6.45 -7.32 -31.64
CA ILE A 170 7.37 -7.26 -32.80
C ILE A 170 6.55 -7.51 -34.06
N ASN A 171 6.70 -6.64 -35.04
CA ASN A 171 5.90 -6.63 -36.28
C ASN A 171 6.83 -6.51 -37.48
N HIS A 172 6.41 -7.04 -38.63
CA HIS A 172 7.14 -6.80 -39.88
C HIS A 172 6.89 -5.39 -40.43
N GLU A 173 7.83 -4.89 -41.22
CA GLU A 173 7.75 -3.55 -41.85
C GLU A 173 6.48 -3.33 -42.69
N ASN A 174 5.87 -4.39 -43.22
CA ASN A 174 4.65 -4.32 -44.02
C ASN A 174 3.36 -4.31 -43.16
N GLU A 175 3.46 -4.51 -41.85
CA GLU A 175 2.34 -4.43 -40.92
C GLU A 175 2.12 -2.96 -40.52
N ALA A 176 0.98 -2.39 -40.96
CA ALA A 176 0.63 -0.99 -40.68
C ALA A 176 0.18 -0.76 -39.21
N VAL A 177 -0.28 -1.81 -38.55
CA VAL A 177 -0.75 -1.79 -37.16
C VAL A 177 -0.08 -2.90 -36.38
N CYS A 178 0.06 -2.71 -35.06
CA CYS A 178 0.63 -3.75 -34.21
C CYS A 178 -0.32 -4.95 -34.11
N HIS A 179 0.18 -6.15 -34.39
CA HIS A 179 -0.63 -7.38 -34.26
C HIS A 179 -1.14 -7.63 -32.83
N THR A 180 -0.47 -7.10 -31.80
CA THR A 180 -0.83 -7.34 -30.38
C THR A 180 -1.87 -6.34 -29.86
N CYS A 181 -1.61 -5.03 -30.00
CA CYS A 181 -2.46 -3.98 -29.42
C CYS A 181 -3.22 -3.15 -30.47
N ASN A 182 -3.05 -3.45 -31.76
CA ASN A 182 -3.67 -2.76 -32.88
C ASN A 182 -3.31 -1.26 -33.00
N ALA A 183 -2.26 -0.81 -32.31
CA ALA A 183 -1.76 0.56 -32.42
C ALA A 183 -1.17 0.83 -33.81
N SER A 184 -1.41 2.03 -34.34
CA SER A 184 -0.87 2.47 -35.63
C SER A 184 0.65 2.65 -35.57
N ARG A 185 1.37 2.08 -36.53
CA ARG A 185 2.81 2.29 -36.70
C ARG A 185 3.15 3.78 -36.88
N GLU A 186 2.38 4.48 -37.70
CA GLU A 186 2.59 5.90 -38.00
C GLU A 186 2.51 6.76 -36.73
N LEU A 187 1.51 6.52 -35.88
CA LEU A 187 1.35 7.23 -34.62
C LEU A 187 2.56 6.99 -33.70
N LEU A 188 3.00 5.74 -33.57
CA LEU A 188 4.09 5.35 -32.68
C LEU A 188 5.44 5.94 -33.09
N LEU A 189 5.72 6.03 -34.38
CA LEU A 189 6.96 6.61 -34.89
C LEU A 189 6.96 8.14 -34.84
N SER A 190 5.79 8.76 -34.70
CA SER A 190 5.65 10.19 -34.43
C SER A 190 5.86 10.56 -32.95
N CYS A 191 6.30 9.60 -32.12
CA CYS A 191 6.51 9.81 -30.69
C CYS A 191 7.54 10.91 -30.43
N ASN A 192 7.09 11.99 -29.79
CA ASN A 192 7.91 13.14 -29.45
C ASN A 192 7.91 13.33 -27.93
N LEU A 193 9.09 13.12 -27.33
CA LEU A 193 9.29 13.24 -25.89
C LEU A 193 9.00 14.64 -25.35
N GLU A 194 9.35 15.70 -26.09
CA GLU A 194 9.06 17.08 -25.68
C GLU A 194 7.56 17.34 -25.62
N LYS A 195 6.82 16.82 -26.59
CA LYS A 195 5.36 16.90 -26.62
C LYS A 195 4.75 16.16 -25.42
N LEU A 196 5.20 14.95 -25.14
CA LEU A 196 4.75 14.16 -23.99
C LEU A 196 5.03 14.85 -22.66
N CYS A 197 6.20 15.46 -22.49
CA CYS A 197 6.54 16.25 -21.31
C CYS A 197 5.61 17.46 -21.16
N ALA A 198 5.34 18.19 -22.24
CA ALA A 198 4.43 19.33 -22.22
C ALA A 198 2.99 18.93 -21.84
N GLU A 199 2.49 17.81 -22.39
CA GLU A 199 1.16 17.27 -22.09
C GLU A 199 1.07 16.75 -20.65
N ARG A 200 2.12 16.08 -20.15
CA ARG A 200 2.26 15.69 -18.73
C ARG A 200 2.16 16.92 -17.83
N ASP A 201 2.95 17.96 -18.10
CA ASP A 201 3.02 19.16 -17.27
C ASP A 201 1.67 19.91 -17.28
N GLN A 202 1.02 20.01 -18.43
CA GLN A 202 -0.31 20.58 -18.56
C GLN A 202 -1.35 19.78 -17.75
N ARG A 203 -1.33 18.44 -17.84
CA ARG A 203 -2.22 17.57 -17.07
C ARG A 203 -2.01 17.76 -15.57
N GLN A 204 -0.76 17.77 -15.12
CA GLN A 204 -0.42 17.96 -13.71
C GLN A 204 -0.89 19.32 -13.19
N GLU A 205 -0.76 20.39 -13.98
CA GLU A 205 -1.25 21.72 -13.59
C GLU A 205 -2.79 21.75 -13.49
N ILE A 206 -3.50 21.07 -14.39
CA ILE A 206 -4.96 20.93 -14.30
C ILE A 206 -5.36 20.14 -13.06
N GLU A 207 -4.69 19.03 -12.77
CA GLU A 207 -4.94 18.21 -11.57
C GLU A 207 -4.64 18.99 -10.29
N ARG A 208 -3.55 19.74 -10.23
CA ARG A 208 -3.22 20.64 -9.11
C ARG A 208 -4.29 21.71 -8.90
N LYS A 209 -4.77 22.34 -9.97
CA LYS A 209 -5.88 23.33 -9.90
C LYS A 209 -7.16 22.68 -9.39
N LYS A 210 -7.50 21.47 -9.85
CA LYS A 210 -8.67 20.71 -9.36
C LYS A 210 -8.53 20.36 -7.89
N ARG A 211 -7.37 19.85 -7.44
CA ARG A 211 -7.09 19.55 -6.03
C ARG A 211 -7.18 20.80 -5.16
N LYS A 212 -6.61 21.94 -5.60
CA LYS A 212 -6.73 23.22 -4.90
C LYS A 212 -8.20 23.69 -4.81
N ARG A 213 -8.96 23.63 -5.90
CA ARG A 213 -10.39 23.99 -5.90
C ARG A 213 -11.21 23.08 -4.98
N LEU A 214 -10.96 21.78 -5.01
CA LEU A 214 -11.65 20.83 -4.15
C LEU A 214 -11.29 21.06 -2.68
N SER A 215 -10.01 21.28 -2.37
CA SER A 215 -9.55 21.64 -1.03
C SER A 215 -10.18 22.95 -0.54
N ILE A 216 -10.20 24.01 -1.35
CA ILE A 216 -10.87 25.27 -1.02
C ILE A 216 -12.37 25.05 -0.81
N ALA A 217 -13.03 24.24 -1.65
CA ALA A 217 -14.45 23.94 -1.49
C ALA A 217 -14.72 23.22 -0.16
N ILE A 218 -13.93 22.20 0.17
CA ILE A 218 -14.01 21.47 1.45
C ILE A 218 -13.78 22.44 2.62
N TRP A 219 -12.71 23.23 2.59
CA TRP A 219 -12.43 24.22 3.64
C TRP A 219 -13.52 25.28 3.76
N SER A 220 -14.13 25.71 2.66
CA SER A 220 -15.24 26.67 2.68
C SER A 220 -16.50 26.08 3.31
N VAL A 221 -16.81 24.82 3.03
CA VAL A 221 -17.93 24.10 3.66
C VAL A 221 -17.65 23.90 5.14
N LEU A 222 -16.44 23.47 5.52
CA LEU A 222 -16.04 23.34 6.92
C LEU A 222 -16.09 24.67 7.68
N LEU A 223 -15.67 25.78 7.05
CA LEU A 223 -15.74 27.12 7.63
C LEU A 223 -17.19 27.58 7.83
N CYS A 224 -18.08 27.34 6.84
CA CYS A 224 -19.50 27.63 6.98
C CYS A 224 -20.16 26.78 8.08
N LEU A 225 -19.83 25.50 8.16
CA LEU A 225 -20.28 24.61 9.24
C LEU A 225 -19.78 25.12 10.61
N PHE A 226 -18.49 25.48 10.73
CA PHE A 226 -17.92 26.07 11.94
C PHE A 226 -18.63 27.38 12.34
N PHE A 227 -18.88 28.30 11.39
CA PHE A 227 -19.59 29.53 11.68
C PHE A 227 -21.04 29.28 12.13
N SER A 228 -21.74 28.34 11.49
CA SER A 228 -23.13 28.00 11.83
C SER A 228 -23.27 27.27 13.17
N MET A 229 -22.36 26.34 13.47
CA MET A 229 -22.43 25.49 14.67
C MET A 229 -21.75 26.11 15.89
N VAL A 230 -20.68 26.89 15.69
CA VAL A 230 -19.81 27.35 16.78
C VAL A 230 -19.85 28.87 16.93
N ALA A 231 -19.55 29.63 15.88
CA ALA A 231 -19.38 31.08 16.02
C ALA A 231 -20.71 31.84 16.26
N PHE A 232 -21.75 31.52 15.48
CA PHE A 232 -23.04 32.22 15.54
C PHE A 232 -23.80 31.99 16.87
N PRO A 233 -23.86 30.76 17.43
CA PRO A 233 -24.48 30.52 18.73
C PRO A 233 -23.70 31.19 19.88
N ASN A 234 -22.36 31.12 19.87
CA ASN A 234 -21.53 31.74 20.91
C ASN A 234 -21.67 33.27 20.93
N MET A 235 -21.75 33.93 19.77
CA MET A 235 -21.99 35.38 19.70
C MET A 235 -23.36 35.79 20.28
N LYS A 236 -24.41 35.01 20.05
CA LYS A 236 -25.74 35.25 20.63
C LYS A 236 -25.73 35.04 22.15
N MET A 237 -25.00 34.02 22.62
CA MET A 237 -24.96 33.69 24.04
C MET A 237 -24.18 34.73 24.87
N THR A 238 -23.03 35.22 24.39
CA THR A 238 -22.24 36.24 25.08
C THR A 238 -23.04 37.52 25.35
N ARG A 239 -23.94 37.91 24.43
CA ARG A 239 -24.86 39.04 24.62
C ARG A 239 -25.94 38.79 25.68
N MET A 240 -26.43 37.56 25.79
CA MET A 240 -27.41 37.19 26.81
C MET A 240 -26.77 37.10 28.20
N TYR A 241 -25.58 36.52 28.32
CA TYR A 241 -24.84 36.47 29.59
C TYR A 241 -24.50 37.86 30.14
N THR A 242 -24.10 38.79 29.28
CA THR A 242 -23.81 40.18 29.69
C THR A 242 -25.06 40.90 30.17
N GLN A 243 -26.22 40.70 29.53
CA GLN A 243 -27.49 41.29 29.99
C GLN A 243 -28.00 40.64 31.28
N ALA A 244 -27.83 39.33 31.45
CA ALA A 244 -28.23 38.62 32.66
C ALA A 244 -27.34 38.96 33.87
N ASN A 245 -26.03 39.12 33.67
CA ASN A 245 -25.11 39.57 34.72
C ASN A 245 -25.43 40.99 35.21
N ALA A 246 -25.82 41.89 34.30
CA ALA A 246 -26.24 43.25 34.66
C ALA A 246 -27.54 43.30 35.51
N LEU A 247 -28.37 42.24 35.45
CA LEU A 247 -29.55 42.09 36.32
C LEU A 247 -29.18 41.51 37.69
N LEU A 248 -28.18 40.63 37.76
CA LEU A 248 -27.63 40.11 39.02
C LEU A 248 -26.98 41.22 39.85
N GLU A 249 -26.23 42.12 39.23
CA GLU A 249 -25.61 43.27 39.92
C GLU A 249 -26.63 44.25 40.50
N LYS A 250 -27.86 44.27 39.96
CA LYS A 250 -28.98 45.07 40.45
C LYS A 250 -29.83 44.36 41.50
N GLY A 251 -29.48 43.13 41.87
CA GLY A 251 -30.21 42.31 42.84
C GLY A 251 -31.53 41.74 42.31
N GLU A 252 -31.79 41.80 41.01
CA GLU A 252 -33.01 41.27 40.39
C GLU A 252 -32.83 39.80 39.98
N TYR A 253 -32.67 38.94 40.99
CA TYR A 253 -32.29 37.54 40.83
C TYR A 253 -33.30 36.72 40.00
N ASP A 254 -34.60 36.89 40.22
CA ASP A 254 -35.63 36.13 39.50
C ASP A 254 -35.68 36.45 38.00
N SER A 255 -35.44 37.71 37.63
CA SER A 255 -35.39 38.17 36.23
C SER A 255 -34.14 37.64 35.53
N ALA A 256 -32.98 37.66 36.20
CA ALA A 256 -31.74 37.07 35.69
C ALA A 256 -31.89 35.55 35.48
N ILE A 257 -32.44 34.84 36.46
CA ILE A 257 -32.72 33.40 36.39
C ILE A 257 -33.67 33.08 35.23
N LYS A 258 -34.69 33.92 35.00
CA LYS A 258 -35.63 33.75 33.90
C LYS A 258 -34.99 33.98 32.53
N MET A 259 -34.06 34.94 32.40
CA MET A 259 -33.28 35.12 31.16
C MET A 259 -32.36 33.92 30.88
N TYR A 260 -31.75 33.33 31.91
CA TYR A 260 -31.00 32.09 31.76
C TYR A 260 -31.88 30.89 31.36
N ARG A 261 -33.16 30.87 31.76
CA ARG A 261 -34.11 29.78 31.46
C ARG A 261 -34.84 29.89 30.12
N LYS A 262 -35.00 31.09 29.53
CA LYS A 262 -35.99 31.29 28.43
C LYS A 262 -35.58 30.76 27.04
N GLU A 263 -34.34 30.35 26.80
CA GLU A 263 -33.96 29.55 25.60
C GLU A 263 -33.36 28.17 25.95
N ASN A 264 -33.14 27.88 27.23
CA ASN A 264 -32.46 26.68 27.67
C ASN A 264 -33.42 25.73 28.39
N GLY A 265 -34.07 24.88 27.60
CA GLY A 265 -34.55 23.58 28.07
C GLY A 265 -33.41 22.61 28.39
N GLU A 266 -32.14 23.01 28.24
CA GLU A 266 -30.97 22.22 28.62
C GLU A 266 -29.94 23.13 29.28
N ILE A 267 -29.36 22.63 30.38
CA ILE A 267 -28.35 23.30 31.19
C ILE A 267 -27.12 23.63 30.32
N MET A 268 -26.74 24.91 30.29
CA MET A 268 -25.43 25.35 29.80
C MET A 268 -24.34 24.82 30.72
N GLY A 269 -23.66 23.76 30.29
CA GLY A 269 -22.44 23.27 30.88
C GLY A 269 -21.44 22.97 29.76
N LYS A 270 -20.41 23.79 29.62
CA LYS A 270 -19.18 23.39 28.96
C LYS A 270 -18.62 22.23 29.79
N VAL A 271 -18.68 21.00 29.28
CA VAL A 271 -18.00 19.85 29.86
C VAL A 271 -17.18 19.21 28.75
N ILE A 272 -15.94 19.69 28.61
CA ILE A 272 -14.87 18.91 27.99
C ILE A 272 -14.39 17.99 29.10
N SER A 273 -14.97 16.80 29.20
CA SER A 273 -14.43 15.74 30.05
C SER A 273 -13.53 14.88 29.16
N ASN A 274 -12.22 15.08 29.24
CA ASN A 274 -11.25 14.14 28.66
C ASN A 274 -11.06 13.03 29.69
N ILE A 275 -11.61 11.84 29.44
CA ILE A 275 -11.46 10.72 30.38
C ILE A 275 -10.65 9.63 29.70
N HIS A 276 -9.64 9.16 30.42
CA HIS A 276 -8.71 8.14 29.96
C HIS A 276 -9.16 6.78 30.48
N PHE A 277 -9.39 5.86 29.55
CA PHE A 277 -9.73 4.47 29.85
C PHE A 277 -8.59 3.55 29.44
N PHE A 278 -8.22 2.65 30.35
CA PHE A 278 -7.27 1.57 30.13
C PHE A 278 -8.06 0.26 30.05
N LEU A 279 -7.95 -0.44 28.92
CA LEU A 279 -8.68 -1.66 28.67
C LEU A 279 -7.70 -2.82 28.48
N PRO A 280 -7.59 -3.76 29.44
CA PRO A 280 -6.91 -5.03 29.23
C PRO A 280 -7.46 -5.77 28.01
N ASN A 281 -6.61 -6.59 27.37
CA ASN A 281 -6.97 -7.31 26.15
C ASN A 281 -8.25 -8.14 26.32
N GLU A 282 -8.37 -8.85 27.44
CA GLU A 282 -9.54 -9.69 27.75
C GLU A 282 -10.84 -8.87 27.79
N ALA A 283 -10.81 -7.68 28.39
CA ALA A 283 -11.96 -6.77 28.43
C ALA A 283 -12.28 -6.19 27.03
N ALA A 284 -11.26 -5.86 26.23
CA ALA A 284 -11.44 -5.39 24.87
C ALA A 284 -12.05 -6.47 23.96
N VAL A 285 -11.55 -7.70 24.04
CA VAL A 285 -12.09 -8.87 23.33
C VAL A 285 -13.53 -9.11 23.72
N TRP A 286 -13.83 -9.11 25.02
CA TRP A 286 -15.19 -9.30 25.53
C TRP A 286 -16.16 -8.23 25.04
N LEU A 287 -15.76 -6.95 25.11
CA LEU A 287 -16.57 -5.84 24.59
C LEU A 287 -16.85 -6.00 23.11
N SER A 288 -15.82 -6.34 22.35
CA SER A 288 -15.96 -6.58 20.92
C SER A 288 -16.98 -7.70 20.68
N GLN A 289 -16.81 -8.86 21.31
CA GLN A 289 -17.68 -10.04 21.21
C GLN A 289 -19.12 -9.75 21.60
N LYS A 290 -19.36 -9.02 22.69
CA LYS A 290 -20.71 -8.63 23.14
C LYS A 290 -21.48 -7.84 22.07
N TYR A 291 -20.76 -7.07 21.25
CA TYR A 291 -21.33 -6.26 20.17
C TYR A 291 -20.99 -6.81 18.77
N LEU A 292 -20.57 -8.09 18.68
CA LEU A 292 -20.28 -8.87 17.48
C LEU A 292 -21.36 -9.95 17.28
N GLU A 293 -22.06 -9.92 16.14
CA GLU A 293 -23.03 -10.97 15.78
C GLU A 293 -22.38 -12.16 15.03
N GLU A 294 -21.09 -12.10 14.66
CA GLU A 294 -20.35 -13.14 13.92
C GLU A 294 -18.97 -13.41 14.56
N GLU A 295 -18.43 -14.64 14.47
CA GLU A 295 -17.07 -14.96 14.97
C GLU A 295 -15.98 -14.40 14.03
N ILE A 296 -14.98 -13.69 14.58
CA ILE A 296 -13.79 -13.27 13.82
C ILE A 296 -12.70 -14.34 14.02
N SER A 297 -12.20 -14.92 12.93
CA SER A 297 -10.94 -15.68 12.91
C SER A 297 -9.86 -14.87 12.19
N PHE A 298 -8.71 -14.69 12.83
CA PHE A 298 -7.52 -14.13 12.20
C PHE A 298 -6.71 -15.27 11.57
N GLU A 299 -6.40 -15.22 10.27
CA GLU A 299 -5.55 -16.23 9.63
C GLU A 299 -4.09 -16.06 10.09
N GLU A 300 -3.41 -17.18 10.41
CA GLU A 300 -1.97 -17.20 10.72
C GLU A 300 -1.19 -16.58 9.54
N GLY A 301 -0.63 -15.39 9.76
CA GLY A 301 0.16 -14.66 8.76
C GLY A 301 -0.24 -13.20 8.56
N THR A 302 -1.42 -12.77 9.03
CA THR A 302 -1.64 -11.35 9.28
C THR A 302 -0.82 -10.97 10.50
N LYS A 303 0.13 -10.02 10.37
CA LYS A 303 0.99 -9.57 11.49
C LYS A 303 0.22 -9.12 12.74
N PHE A 304 -1.08 -8.88 12.63
CA PHE A 304 -1.96 -8.68 13.77
C PHE A 304 -2.36 -10.03 14.37
N SER A 305 -1.54 -10.57 15.27
CA SER A 305 -1.99 -11.59 16.23
C SER A 305 -2.35 -10.90 17.55
N PHE A 306 -3.27 -11.47 18.32
CA PHE A 306 -3.55 -10.98 19.68
C PHE A 306 -2.31 -11.03 20.58
N ASP A 307 -1.25 -11.73 20.18
CA ASP A 307 0.05 -11.71 20.86
C ASP A 307 0.77 -10.34 20.75
N GLU A 308 0.41 -9.46 19.79
CA GLU A 308 0.91 -8.08 19.76
C GLU A 308 0.12 -7.15 20.73
N ILE A 309 -1.07 -7.55 21.17
CA ILE A 309 -1.93 -6.82 22.14
C ILE A 309 -1.95 -7.58 23.48
N GLU A 310 -0.81 -7.97 24.00
CA GLU A 310 -0.71 -8.49 25.38
C GLU A 310 -0.95 -7.39 26.44
N GLN A 311 -1.15 -6.13 26.02
CA GLN A 311 -1.07 -4.92 26.84
C GLN A 311 -2.31 -4.03 26.62
N PRO A 312 -2.72 -3.21 27.61
CA PRO A 312 -4.01 -2.53 27.57
C PRO A 312 -4.12 -1.48 26.45
N ALA A 313 -5.27 -1.44 25.79
CA ALA A 313 -5.61 -0.41 24.82
C ALA A 313 -5.94 0.91 25.54
N HIS A 314 -5.45 2.03 25.00
CA HIS A 314 -5.76 3.36 25.52
C HIS A 314 -6.89 4.00 24.70
N CYS A 315 -7.95 4.38 25.41
CA CYS A 315 -9.10 5.05 24.86
C CYS A 315 -9.31 6.40 25.55
N VAL A 316 -9.54 7.45 24.78
CA VAL A 316 -9.88 8.78 25.29
C VAL A 316 -11.28 9.13 24.84
N ILE A 317 -12.17 9.40 25.80
CA ILE A 317 -13.51 9.94 25.50
C ILE A 317 -13.48 11.44 25.75
N LYS A 318 -13.93 12.19 24.75
CA LYS A 318 -14.11 13.64 24.79
C LYS A 318 -15.56 13.97 24.53
N LYS A 319 -16.12 14.90 25.29
CA LYS A 319 -17.47 15.41 25.05
C LYS A 319 -17.36 16.88 24.67
N GLU A 320 -17.89 17.25 23.52
CA GLU A 320 -17.91 18.64 23.09
C GLU A 320 -19.20 18.92 22.31
N ASN A 321 -19.95 19.96 22.72
CA ASN A 321 -21.13 20.45 22.00
C ASN A 321 -22.19 19.36 21.67
N GLY A 322 -22.34 18.36 22.54
CA GLY A 322 -23.29 17.25 22.33
C GLY A 322 -22.79 16.14 21.40
N ILE A 323 -21.52 16.21 20.99
CA ILE A 323 -20.82 15.14 20.29
C ILE A 323 -19.93 14.44 21.32
N THR A 324 -20.01 13.12 21.36
CA THR A 324 -19.06 12.30 22.09
C THR A 324 -18.04 11.76 21.12
N GLU A 325 -16.81 12.22 21.21
CA GLU A 325 -15.67 11.73 20.44
C GLU A 325 -14.92 10.65 21.25
N ILE A 326 -14.56 9.57 20.58
CA ILE A 326 -13.85 8.42 21.15
C ILE A 326 -12.62 8.22 20.29
N GLN A 327 -11.46 8.31 20.93
CA GLN A 327 -10.17 8.20 20.27
C GLN A 327 -9.49 6.94 20.80
N MET A 328 -9.14 6.04 19.88
CA MET A 328 -8.44 4.79 20.21
C MET A 328 -7.05 4.83 19.62
N PHE A 329 -6.09 4.43 20.45
CA PHE A 329 -4.68 4.42 20.11
C PHE A 329 -4.18 2.97 20.09
N GLU A 330 -3.73 2.52 18.91
CA GLU A 330 -2.95 1.28 18.77
C GLU A 330 -1.52 1.54 19.23
N ARG A 331 -0.86 0.50 19.74
CA ARG A 331 0.48 0.60 20.29
C ARG A 331 1.54 0.51 19.19
N SER A 332 2.56 1.35 19.27
CA SER A 332 3.86 1.08 18.63
C SER A 332 4.74 0.26 19.58
N HIS A 333 5.63 -0.58 19.05
CA HIS A 333 6.66 -1.32 19.81
C HIS A 333 7.62 -0.41 20.62
N LEU A 334 7.52 0.91 20.45
CA LEU A 334 8.34 1.94 21.11
C LEU A 334 7.60 2.73 22.20
N GLY A 335 6.31 2.43 22.45
CA GLY A 335 5.54 3.08 23.53
C GLY A 335 5.21 4.55 23.29
N VAL A 336 5.45 5.09 22.09
CA VAL A 336 5.10 6.47 21.73
C VAL A 336 3.72 6.50 21.05
N TYR A 337 2.86 7.41 21.50
CA TYR A 337 1.61 7.73 20.83
C TYR A 337 1.89 8.55 19.57
N PRO A 338 1.29 8.22 18.42
CA PRO A 338 1.19 9.18 17.35
C PRO A 338 0.34 10.36 17.82
N ASP A 339 0.65 11.56 17.31
CA ASP A 339 -0.14 12.78 17.55
C ASP A 339 -1.60 12.63 17.09
N GLU A 340 -1.87 11.64 16.23
CA GLU A 340 -3.17 11.30 15.70
C GLU A 340 -3.64 9.92 16.18
N ALA A 341 -4.88 9.84 16.66
CA ALA A 341 -5.51 8.56 17.02
C ALA A 341 -5.64 7.64 15.80
N HIS A 342 -5.44 6.34 16.00
CA HIS A 342 -5.55 5.33 14.95
C HIS A 342 -7.00 5.18 14.48
N LEU A 343 -7.95 5.29 15.42
CA LEU A 343 -9.38 5.42 15.15
C LEU A 343 -9.96 6.59 15.94
N GLN A 344 -10.77 7.40 15.27
CA GLN A 344 -11.65 8.39 15.89
C GLN A 344 -13.11 8.07 15.54
N MET A 345 -13.96 8.00 16.55
CA MET A 345 -15.40 7.79 16.41
C MET A 345 -16.14 8.94 17.08
N LYS A 346 -17.08 9.58 16.39
CA LYS A 346 -17.92 10.65 16.93
C LYS A 346 -19.37 10.17 16.94
N VAL A 347 -19.97 10.14 18.13
CA VAL A 347 -21.37 9.82 18.35
C VAL A 347 -22.13 11.13 18.57
N HIS A 348 -23.10 11.40 17.71
CA HIS A 348 -23.92 12.61 17.75
C HIS A 348 -25.17 12.41 18.63
N LYS A 349 -25.79 13.50 19.10
CA LYS A 349 -27.00 13.45 19.95
C LYS A 349 -28.17 12.67 19.33
N ASP A 350 -28.24 12.57 18.00
CA ASP A 350 -29.28 11.84 17.27
C ASP A 350 -28.98 10.34 17.08
N GLY A 351 -27.88 9.85 17.67
CA GLY A 351 -27.43 8.47 17.57
C GLY A 351 -26.62 8.17 16.31
N THR A 352 -26.37 9.15 15.44
CA THR A 352 -25.52 8.94 14.26
C THR A 352 -24.06 8.84 14.66
N VAL A 353 -23.30 8.00 13.95
CA VAL A 353 -21.89 7.73 14.22
C VAL A 353 -21.05 8.11 13.00
N THR A 354 -20.01 8.92 13.19
CA THR A 354 -19.02 9.24 12.15
C THR A 354 -17.63 8.75 12.57
N THR A 355 -16.84 8.27 11.61
CA THR A 355 -15.58 7.56 11.89
C THR A 355 -14.45 8.08 11.00
N ALA A 356 -13.25 8.23 11.56
CA ALA A 356 -12.03 8.56 10.84
C ALA A 356 -10.88 7.62 11.27
N VAL A 357 -10.03 7.22 10.33
CA VAL A 357 -8.94 6.26 10.52
C VAL A 357 -7.65 6.90 10.01
N SER A 358 -6.54 6.72 10.73
CA SER A 358 -5.24 7.28 10.31
C SER A 358 -4.70 6.59 9.05
N GLU A 359 -3.94 7.32 8.23
CA GLU A 359 -3.33 6.76 7.02
C GLU A 359 -2.37 5.60 7.33
N GLU A 360 -1.68 5.64 8.48
CA GLU A 360 -0.81 4.55 8.95
C GLU A 360 -1.57 3.24 9.23
N SER A 361 -2.82 3.34 9.68
CA SER A 361 -3.68 2.18 9.95
C SER A 361 -4.19 1.50 8.68
N LEU A 362 -4.23 2.22 7.55
CA LEU A 362 -4.70 1.70 6.25
C LEU A 362 -3.68 0.78 5.53
N PHE A 363 -2.42 0.74 5.99
CA PHE A 363 -1.35 -0.05 5.35
C PHE A 363 -1.22 -1.49 5.87
N ARG A 364 -2.00 -1.89 6.89
CA ARG A 364 -1.91 -3.23 7.50
C ARG A 364 -3.00 -4.14 6.92
N GLY A 365 -2.58 -5.26 6.32
CA GLY A 365 -3.48 -6.22 5.68
C GLY A 365 -4.55 -6.75 6.63
N ASN A 366 -5.80 -6.79 6.16
CA ASN A 366 -7.05 -7.08 6.88
C ASN A 366 -7.66 -5.89 7.67
N THR A 367 -7.46 -4.66 7.16
CA THR A 367 -7.91 -3.37 7.72
C THR A 367 -9.40 -3.31 8.09
N GLU A 368 -10.27 -3.99 7.34
CA GLU A 368 -11.72 -3.93 7.57
C GLU A 368 -12.14 -4.66 8.86
N GLN A 369 -11.55 -5.83 9.14
CA GLN A 369 -11.86 -6.60 10.35
C GLN A 369 -11.32 -5.90 11.60
N LEU A 370 -10.12 -5.33 11.50
CA LEU A 370 -9.49 -4.54 12.56
C LEU A 370 -10.32 -3.29 12.88
N LEU A 371 -10.74 -2.55 11.85
CA LEU A 371 -11.60 -1.39 12.00
C LEU A 371 -12.93 -1.74 12.67
N LYS A 372 -13.57 -2.83 12.24
CA LYS A 372 -14.81 -3.33 12.86
C LYS A 372 -14.60 -3.69 14.34
N HIS A 373 -13.45 -4.27 14.69
CA HIS A 373 -13.12 -4.60 16.07
C HIS A 373 -12.98 -3.33 16.92
N TYR A 374 -12.17 -2.36 16.49
CA TYR A 374 -12.00 -1.09 17.22
C TYR A 374 -13.32 -0.31 17.35
N LEU A 375 -14.14 -0.25 16.31
CA LEU A 375 -15.44 0.44 16.38
C LEU A 375 -16.36 -0.18 17.43
N ARG A 376 -16.38 -1.50 17.56
CA ARG A 376 -17.21 -2.22 18.54
C ARG A 376 -16.70 -2.03 19.96
N VAL A 377 -15.39 -2.06 20.16
CA VAL A 377 -14.79 -1.74 21.47
C VAL A 377 -15.09 -0.29 21.86
N GLY A 378 -14.90 0.66 20.95
CA GLY A 378 -15.22 2.07 21.18
C GLY A 378 -16.71 2.30 21.51
N PHE A 379 -17.62 1.61 20.81
CA PHE A 379 -19.04 1.66 21.10
C PHE A 379 -19.40 0.99 22.44
N GLY A 380 -18.70 -0.08 22.81
CA GLY A 380 -18.89 -0.72 24.11
C GLY A 380 -18.48 0.18 25.27
N VAL A 381 -17.32 0.84 25.16
CA VAL A 381 -16.83 1.82 26.15
C VAL A 381 -17.78 3.02 26.23
N TYR A 382 -18.28 3.52 25.09
CA TYR A 382 -19.34 4.53 25.05
C TYR A 382 -20.58 4.09 25.83
N SER A 383 -21.10 2.91 25.51
CA SER A 383 -22.32 2.39 26.13
C SER A 383 -22.16 2.25 27.64
N ILE A 384 -20.99 1.86 28.13
CA ILE A 384 -20.71 1.79 29.58
C ILE A 384 -20.64 3.17 30.20
N ALA A 385 -19.86 4.08 29.61
CA ALA A 385 -19.69 5.44 30.13
C ALA A 385 -21.04 6.19 30.25
N PHE A 386 -21.98 5.93 29.32
CA PHE A 386 -23.23 6.68 29.22
C PHE A 386 -24.49 5.94 29.67
N GLU A 387 -24.68 4.67 29.32
CA GLU A 387 -25.92 3.94 29.66
C GLU A 387 -25.94 3.42 31.10
N GLN A 388 -24.77 3.15 31.69
CA GLN A 388 -24.66 2.64 33.07
C GLN A 388 -24.54 3.75 34.12
N ASP A 389 -24.77 5.02 33.72
CA ASP A 389 -24.55 6.23 34.54
C ASP A 389 -23.17 6.24 35.22
N PHE A 390 -22.20 5.64 34.56
CA PHE A 390 -20.88 5.31 35.08
C PHE A 390 -20.07 6.55 35.46
N MET A 391 -20.24 7.62 34.70
CA MET A 391 -19.59 8.90 34.96
C MET A 391 -20.05 9.56 36.27
N SER A 392 -21.23 9.20 36.79
CA SER A 392 -21.71 9.69 38.09
C SER A 392 -20.93 9.11 39.27
N GLN A 393 -20.20 8.01 39.07
CA GLN A 393 -19.41 7.34 40.11
C GLN A 393 -18.02 7.97 40.29
N PHE A 394 -17.59 8.81 39.35
CA PHE A 394 -16.26 9.42 39.30
C PHE A 394 -16.32 10.95 39.11
N THR A 395 -17.26 11.61 39.77
CA THR A 395 -17.53 13.06 39.60
C THR A 395 -16.40 13.97 40.08
N ASP A 396 -15.49 13.45 40.91
CA ASP A 396 -14.36 14.14 41.55
C ASP A 396 -13.00 13.73 40.97
N MET A 397 -12.99 13.13 39.78
CA MET A 397 -11.77 12.69 39.10
C MET A 397 -10.94 13.86 38.57
N ASP A 398 -9.64 13.82 38.81
CA ASP A 398 -8.67 14.71 38.18
C ASP A 398 -8.34 14.21 36.77
N LEU A 399 -8.99 14.82 35.77
CA LEU A 399 -8.93 14.42 34.37
C LEU A 399 -7.53 14.54 33.74
N GLU A 400 -6.62 15.26 34.37
CA GLU A 400 -5.24 15.42 33.91
C GLU A 400 -4.28 14.40 34.55
N LYS A 401 -4.65 13.73 35.64
CA LYS A 401 -3.72 12.86 36.40
C LYS A 401 -4.25 11.46 36.64
N GLU A 402 -5.54 11.26 36.43
CA GLU A 402 -6.24 10.03 36.77
C GLU A 402 -6.96 9.45 35.55
N GLY A 403 -7.08 8.13 35.55
CA GLY A 403 -7.84 7.41 34.55
C GLY A 403 -8.62 6.26 35.16
N ILE A 404 -9.21 5.46 34.30
CA ILE A 404 -10.09 4.35 34.69
C ILE A 404 -9.60 3.08 34.02
N LEU A 405 -9.21 2.09 34.82
CA LEU A 405 -8.90 0.74 34.36
C LEU A 405 -10.19 -0.09 34.36
N ILE A 406 -10.55 -0.68 33.23
CA ILE A 406 -11.75 -1.53 33.12
C ILE A 406 -11.32 -3.00 33.14
N ASN A 407 -11.43 -3.67 34.29
CA ASN A 407 -11.13 -5.09 34.40
C ASN A 407 -12.34 -5.95 34.04
N LEU A 408 -12.10 -7.17 33.57
CA LEU A 408 -13.14 -8.18 33.35
C LEU A 408 -13.09 -9.18 34.51
N GLU A 409 -14.20 -9.35 35.24
CA GLU A 409 -14.33 -10.35 36.30
C GLU A 409 -14.90 -11.67 35.75
N ASP A 410 -14.71 -12.77 36.49
CA ASP A 410 -15.08 -14.15 36.11
C ASP A 410 -16.53 -14.33 35.59
N ASN A 411 -17.44 -13.44 35.97
CA ASN A 411 -18.84 -13.43 35.52
C ASN A 411 -19.08 -12.57 34.27
N ASN A 412 -18.05 -12.23 33.49
CA ASN A 412 -18.16 -11.34 32.33
C ASN A 412 -18.76 -9.97 32.70
N THR A 413 -18.46 -9.51 33.91
CA THR A 413 -18.87 -8.20 34.42
C THR A 413 -17.66 -7.28 34.39
N LEU A 414 -17.84 -6.08 33.89
CA LEU A 414 -16.76 -5.10 33.83
C LEU A 414 -16.68 -4.35 35.15
N ASN A 415 -15.50 -4.36 35.76
CA ASN A 415 -15.21 -3.70 37.02
C ASN A 415 -14.26 -2.51 36.81
N PRO A 416 -14.77 -1.27 36.92
CA PRO A 416 -13.96 -0.07 36.76
C PRO A 416 -13.21 0.31 38.02
N VAL A 417 -11.92 0.59 37.88
CA VAL A 417 -11.06 1.01 38.98
C VAL A 417 -10.40 2.33 38.63
N ARG A 418 -10.56 3.35 39.50
CA ARG A 418 -9.84 4.63 39.40
C ARG A 418 -8.36 4.35 39.62
N VAL A 419 -7.53 4.84 38.72
CA VAL A 419 -6.07 4.64 38.76
C VAL A 419 -5.34 5.97 38.57
N LYS A 420 -4.20 6.13 39.24
CA LYS A 420 -3.35 7.32 39.17
C LYS A 420 -1.88 6.93 39.31
N GLY A 421 -0.96 7.76 38.82
CA GLY A 421 0.48 7.54 39.04
C GLY A 421 0.95 6.15 38.59
N SER A 422 1.56 5.40 39.51
CA SER A 422 2.07 4.02 39.33
C SER A 422 1.02 2.92 39.50
N GLU A 423 -0.21 3.25 39.89
CA GLU A 423 -1.34 2.28 39.94
C GLU A 423 -1.97 2.08 38.56
N ARG A 424 -1.57 2.88 37.58
CA ARG A 424 -1.90 2.68 36.16
C ARG A 424 -1.13 1.46 35.65
N PRO A 425 -1.72 0.64 34.76
CA PRO A 425 -1.02 -0.50 34.20
C PRO A 425 0.26 -0.06 33.49
N ASP A 426 1.33 -0.85 33.65
CA ASP A 426 2.61 -0.57 33.01
C ASP A 426 2.44 -0.48 31.49
N MET A 427 2.64 0.73 30.99
CA MET A 427 2.72 0.95 29.56
C MET A 427 4.19 0.65 29.19
N VAL A 428 4.50 -0.56 28.67
CA VAL A 428 5.88 -0.93 28.19
C VAL A 428 6.68 0.28 27.66
N GLY A 429 7.70 0.65 28.43
CA GLY A 429 8.91 1.30 27.98
C GLY A 429 10.05 0.31 28.11
N ILE A 430 10.85 0.11 27.06
CA ILE A 430 12.08 -0.68 27.18
C ILE A 430 13.04 0.13 28.06
N SER A 431 13.41 -0.43 29.22
CA SER A 431 14.49 0.07 30.07
C SER A 431 15.85 -0.14 29.37
N MET A 432 16.21 0.70 28.40
CA MET A 432 17.61 0.76 27.92
C MET A 432 18.52 1.58 28.87
N PHE A 433 17.94 2.33 29.83
CA PHE A 433 18.70 3.21 30.74
C PHE A 433 18.23 3.20 32.20
N GLY A 434 17.43 2.21 32.64
CA GLY A 434 16.98 2.12 34.04
C GLY A 434 15.89 3.12 34.46
N LEU A 435 15.26 3.82 33.52
CA LEU A 435 14.09 4.68 33.77
C LEU A 435 12.81 3.99 33.28
N GLU A 436 11.87 3.75 34.20
CA GLU A 436 10.51 3.28 33.90
C GLU A 436 9.70 4.42 33.25
N MET A 437 9.67 4.47 31.93
CA MET A 437 8.87 5.42 31.16
C MET A 437 7.43 4.90 31.02
N GLY A 438 6.66 4.96 32.11
CA GLY A 438 5.32 4.37 32.20
C GLY A 438 4.17 5.37 32.41
N ARG A 439 4.31 6.66 32.07
CA ARG A 439 3.30 7.67 32.46
C ARG A 439 2.69 8.43 31.27
N PRO A 440 1.35 8.46 31.13
CA PRO A 440 0.64 9.04 29.98
C PRO A 440 0.49 10.57 30.00
N TYR A 441 0.98 11.26 31.04
CA TYR A 441 0.86 12.72 31.14
C TYR A 441 2.24 13.37 31.22
N LEU A 442 2.43 14.39 30.38
CA LEU A 442 3.71 15.08 30.15
C LEU A 442 4.23 15.77 31.42
N ASP A 443 3.33 16.16 32.32
CA ASP A 443 3.56 16.86 33.57
C ASP A 443 4.12 15.98 34.69
N GLU A 444 3.94 14.65 34.63
CA GLU A 444 4.51 13.73 35.62
C GLU A 444 5.96 13.32 35.33
N VAL A 445 6.42 13.50 34.09
CA VAL A 445 7.84 13.27 33.70
C VAL A 445 8.73 14.37 34.29
N CYS A 446 8.21 15.59 34.41
CA CYS A 446 8.96 16.72 34.96
C CYS A 446 9.09 16.68 36.49
N SER A 447 8.14 16.10 37.23
CA SER A 447 8.18 16.05 38.69
C SER A 447 9.14 14.99 39.23
N SER A 448 9.19 13.79 38.63
CA SER A 448 10.12 12.75 39.09
C SER A 448 11.58 13.11 38.79
N MET A 449 11.84 13.79 37.67
CA MET A 449 13.19 14.32 37.37
C MET A 449 13.63 15.43 38.33
N MET A 450 12.72 16.12 39.02
CA MET A 450 13.06 17.13 40.03
C MET A 450 13.23 16.54 41.43
N GLU A 451 12.43 15.53 41.82
CA GLU A 451 12.60 14.84 43.11
C GLU A 451 13.92 14.04 43.15
N ASP A 452 14.33 13.42 42.04
CA ASP A 452 15.62 12.72 41.94
C ASP A 452 16.84 13.67 41.91
N LEU A 453 16.64 14.98 41.67
CA LEU A 453 17.71 15.99 41.71
C LEU A 453 17.92 16.61 43.09
N ASP A 454 16.91 16.53 43.97
CA ASP A 454 16.99 17.08 45.33
C ASP A 454 17.55 16.06 46.35
N GLU A 455 17.50 14.74 46.07
CA GLU A 455 18.15 13.73 46.94
C GLU A 455 19.68 13.62 46.74
N ASP A 456 20.22 14.18 45.66
CA ASP A 456 21.67 14.20 45.38
C ASP A 456 22.37 15.52 45.84
N MET A 457 21.66 16.38 46.59
CA MET A 457 22.22 17.62 47.18
C MET A 457 22.01 17.77 48.69
N ASP A 458 22.22 16.73 49.49
CA ASP A 458 22.54 16.86 50.93
C ASP A 458 23.62 15.89 51.42
#